data_AF-A0A3P1T1G0-F1
#
_entry.id   AF-A0A3P1T1G0-F1
#
_cell.length_a   1.000
_cell.length_b   1.000
_cell.length_c   1.000
_cell.angle_alpha   90.00
_cell.angle_beta   90.00
_cell.angle_gamma   90.00
#
_symmetry.space_group_name_H-M   'P 1'
#
loop_
_entity.id
_entity.type
_entity.pdbx_description
1 polymer ?
#
loop_
_entity_poly.entity_id
_entity_poly.type
_entity_poly.pdbx_seq_one_letter_code
_entity_poly.pdbx_strand_id
1 'polypeptide(L)'
;MTQDTLFDAPPIQAAGPKPRRTVVHPYHWTDAAGWRATAQHRCPHCRAHILTGLDQDQCAIQATATATPLTPLGEALHQLADIPTYTLTRHSNRGTKLTRRRAENIAQQPAGSPRIDVLPAHRCNPPPMPPEAFTAPTVAPPASLTAPRNSPPPF
;
A
#
# COMPACT_ATOMS: atom_id res chain seq x y z
N MET A 1 -13.23 69.98 22.26
CA MET A 1 -12.15 69.62 23.20
C MET A 1 -12.83 68.75 24.26
N THR A 2 -12.55 67.49 24.50
CA THR A 2 -11.42 66.59 24.19
C THR A 2 -11.98 65.16 24.32
N GLN A 3 -11.45 64.22 23.54
CA GLN A 3 -11.93 62.84 23.42
C GLN A 3 -11.62 62.04 24.69
N ASP A 4 -12.63 61.31 25.21
CA ASP A 4 -12.44 60.30 26.25
C ASP A 4 -11.82 59.03 25.65
N THR A 5 -10.69 58.65 26.22
CA THR A 5 -9.97 57.40 25.99
C THR A 5 -10.72 56.22 26.61
N LEU A 6 -11.12 55.24 25.80
CA LEU A 6 -11.57 53.94 26.29
C LEU A 6 -10.70 52.86 25.64
N PHE A 7 -10.01 52.12 26.51
CA PHE A 7 -9.00 51.12 26.23
C PHE A 7 -9.45 50.08 25.19
N ASP A 8 -8.62 49.88 24.17
CA ASP A 8 -8.66 48.72 23.27
C ASP A 8 -8.46 47.44 24.09
N ALA A 9 -9.49 46.58 24.12
CA ALA A 9 -9.34 45.21 24.57
C ALA A 9 -8.59 44.41 23.47
N PRO A 10 -7.58 43.59 23.82
CA PRO A 10 -6.90 42.77 22.82
C PRO A 10 -7.87 41.74 22.22
N PRO A 11 -7.78 41.46 20.91
CA PRO A 11 -8.65 40.47 20.29
C PRO A 11 -8.39 39.09 20.89
N ILE A 12 -9.48 38.43 21.30
CA ILE A 12 -9.47 37.02 21.70
C ILE A 12 -8.99 36.22 20.49
N GLN A 13 -7.75 35.75 20.52
CA GLN A 13 -7.23 34.86 19.50
C GLN A 13 -7.97 33.53 19.62
N ALA A 14 -8.84 33.25 18.66
CA ALA A 14 -9.48 31.95 18.53
C ALA A 14 -8.38 30.88 18.45
N ALA A 15 -8.41 29.94 19.40
CA ALA A 15 -7.50 28.80 19.40
C ALA A 15 -7.59 28.10 18.04
N GLY A 16 -6.50 28.17 17.27
CA GLY A 16 -6.41 27.47 16.00
C GLY A 16 -6.73 25.98 16.18
N PRO A 17 -7.29 25.31 15.17
CA PRO A 17 -7.67 23.91 15.28
C PRO A 17 -6.44 23.12 15.72
N LYS A 18 -6.51 22.55 16.93
CA LYS A 18 -5.47 21.65 17.44
C LYS A 18 -5.20 20.63 16.34
N PRO A 19 -3.94 20.41 15.91
CA PRO A 19 -3.66 19.38 14.92
C PRO A 19 -4.22 18.09 15.50
N ARG A 20 -5.29 17.59 14.87
CA ARG A 20 -5.77 16.24 15.14
C ARG A 20 -4.61 15.35 14.74
N ARG A 21 -3.82 14.93 15.73
CA ARG A 21 -2.93 13.79 15.61
C ARG A 21 -3.84 12.63 15.20
N THR A 22 -3.96 12.40 13.90
CA THR A 22 -4.33 11.10 13.38
C THR A 22 -3.22 10.20 13.88
N VAL A 23 -3.51 9.47 14.95
CA VAL A 23 -2.68 8.35 15.35
C VAL A 23 -2.81 7.35 14.21
N VAL A 24 -1.89 7.41 13.25
CA VAL A 24 -1.72 6.36 12.26
C VAL A 24 -1.22 5.18 13.07
N HIS A 25 -2.13 4.30 13.47
CA HIS A 25 -1.72 3.06 14.11
C HIS A 25 -0.83 2.31 13.10
N PRO A 26 0.42 2.00 13.47
CA PRO A 26 1.39 1.39 12.56
C PRO A 26 1.00 -0.03 12.09
N TYR A 27 -0.07 -0.61 12.65
CA TYR A 27 -0.48 -2.00 12.47
C TYR A 27 -1.95 -2.17 12.04
N HIS A 28 -2.49 -1.31 11.17
CA HIS A 28 -3.86 -1.46 10.64
C HIS A 28 -4.00 -2.58 9.59
N TRP A 29 -3.10 -3.57 9.61
CA TRP A 29 -3.16 -4.73 8.73
C TRP A 29 -4.19 -5.75 9.20
N THR A 30 -4.72 -5.67 10.41
CA THR A 30 -5.74 -6.59 10.92
C THR A 30 -7.05 -5.90 11.29
N ASP A 31 -8.19 -6.38 10.77
CA ASP A 31 -9.51 -5.98 11.28
C ASP A 31 -9.96 -6.85 12.47
N ALA A 32 -11.03 -6.44 13.16
CA ALA A 32 -11.60 -7.19 14.29
C ALA A 32 -12.16 -8.57 13.89
N ALA A 33 -12.34 -8.83 12.59
CA ALA A 33 -12.74 -10.12 12.04
C ALA A 33 -11.54 -11.00 11.63
N GLY A 34 -10.31 -10.58 11.93
CA GLY A 34 -9.08 -11.31 11.61
C GLY A 34 -8.60 -11.16 10.16
N TRP A 35 -9.19 -10.24 9.39
CA TRP A 35 -8.80 -9.94 8.01
C TRP A 35 -7.43 -9.27 7.96
N ARG A 36 -6.56 -9.73 7.06
CA ARG A 36 -5.19 -9.24 6.90
C ARG A 36 -5.04 -8.37 5.65
N ALA A 37 -5.28 -7.06 5.76
CA ALA A 37 -5.18 -6.12 4.66
C ALA A 37 -3.73 -5.64 4.42
N THR A 38 -3.44 -5.24 3.19
CA THR A 38 -2.17 -4.62 2.82
C THR A 38 -2.27 -3.10 2.83
N ALA A 39 -1.30 -2.42 3.43
CA ALA A 39 -1.08 -1.00 3.29
C ALA A 39 -0.12 -0.72 2.13
N GLN A 40 -0.38 0.34 1.36
CA GLN A 40 0.53 0.81 0.32
C GLN A 40 1.30 2.03 0.81
N HIS A 41 2.61 2.06 0.57
CA HIS A 41 3.45 3.22 0.80
C HIS A 41 4.58 3.29 -0.23
N ARG A 42 5.49 4.27 -0.11
CA ARG A 42 6.66 4.41 -0.98
C ARG A 42 7.93 4.11 -0.20
N CYS A 43 8.89 3.48 -0.87
CA CYS A 43 10.23 3.31 -0.32
C CYS A 43 10.89 4.68 -0.08
N PRO A 44 11.47 4.95 1.10
CA PRO A 44 12.19 6.21 1.33
C PRO A 44 13.47 6.32 0.49
N HIS A 45 14.07 5.19 0.09
CA HIS A 45 15.32 5.17 -0.67
C HIS A 45 15.09 5.20 -2.19
N CYS A 46 14.39 4.22 -2.73
CA CYS A 46 14.19 4.09 -4.19
C CYS A 46 12.85 4.66 -4.70
N ARG A 47 11.99 5.17 -3.80
CA ARG A 47 10.65 5.71 -4.11
C ARG A 47 9.66 4.74 -4.78
N ALA A 48 10.02 3.47 -4.92
CA ALA A 48 9.14 2.43 -5.47
C ALA A 48 7.88 2.27 -4.61
N HIS A 49 6.77 1.89 -5.26
CA HIS A 49 5.53 1.54 -4.57
C HIS A 49 5.69 0.19 -3.86
N ILE A 50 5.50 0.20 -2.54
CA ILE A 50 5.60 -0.96 -1.68
C ILE A 50 4.20 -1.29 -1.17
N LEU A 51 3.86 -2.58 -1.18
CA LEU A 51 2.75 -3.16 -0.45
C LEU A 51 3.29 -3.87 0.78
N THR A 52 2.70 -3.60 1.93
CA THR A 52 3.06 -4.23 3.20
C THR A 52 1.82 -4.75 3.88
N GLY A 53 1.84 -6.01 4.26
CA GLY A 53 0.73 -6.65 4.96
C GLY A 53 1.21 -7.85 5.74
N LEU A 54 0.29 -8.60 6.32
CA LEU A 54 0.62 -9.85 7.00
C LEU A 54 0.48 -11.03 6.04
N ASP A 55 1.49 -11.87 5.98
CA ASP A 55 1.41 -13.14 5.27
C ASP A 55 0.32 -14.01 5.92
N GLN A 56 -0.57 -14.54 5.08
CA GLN A 56 -1.63 -15.42 5.54
C GLN A 56 -1.07 -16.74 6.05
N ASP A 57 -0.04 -17.25 5.37
CA ASP A 57 0.42 -18.62 5.54
C ASP A 57 1.47 -18.76 6.64
N GLN A 58 2.24 -17.70 6.89
CA GLN A 58 3.34 -17.73 7.86
C GLN A 58 3.00 -16.91 9.12
N CYS A 59 2.02 -17.36 9.92
CA CYS A 59 1.80 -16.87 11.29
C CYS A 59 1.73 -15.34 11.48
N ALA A 60 1.24 -14.58 10.48
CA ALA A 60 1.24 -13.11 10.54
C ALA A 60 2.65 -12.47 10.58
N ILE A 61 3.63 -13.08 9.89
CA ILE A 61 4.88 -12.39 9.53
C ILE A 61 4.55 -11.26 8.55
N GLN A 62 5.16 -10.10 8.78
CA GLN A 62 5.04 -8.97 7.87
C GLN A 62 5.68 -9.30 6.51
N ALA A 63 4.86 -9.29 5.46
CA ALA A 63 5.28 -9.41 4.08
C ALA A 63 5.40 -8.02 3.44
N THR A 64 6.45 -7.83 2.66
CA THR A 64 6.75 -6.56 1.98
C THR A 64 7.08 -6.84 0.52
N ALA A 65 6.30 -6.30 -0.41
CA ALA A 65 6.43 -6.56 -1.84
C ALA A 65 6.44 -5.26 -2.66
N THR A 66 7.15 -5.25 -3.78
CA THR A 66 7.10 -4.14 -4.74
C THR A 66 5.86 -4.29 -5.61
N ALA A 67 5.12 -3.21 -5.87
CA ALA A 67 3.88 -3.22 -6.67
C ALA A 67 4.10 -3.39 -8.19
N THR A 68 5.12 -4.16 -8.59
CA THR A 68 5.44 -4.46 -9.98
C THR A 68 5.11 -5.93 -10.28
N PRO A 69 4.13 -6.21 -11.16
CA PRO A 69 3.79 -7.58 -11.55
C PRO A 69 4.93 -8.28 -12.31
N LEU A 70 5.12 -9.57 -12.06
CA LEU A 70 6.07 -10.44 -12.74
C LEU A 70 5.44 -11.17 -13.93
N THR A 71 6.24 -11.40 -14.96
CA THR A 71 5.97 -12.39 -16.02
C THR A 71 6.41 -13.79 -15.57
N PRO A 72 6.06 -14.87 -16.29
CA PRO A 72 6.59 -16.21 -15.97
C PRO A 72 8.12 -16.23 -15.92
N LEU A 73 8.78 -15.52 -16.85
CA LEU A 73 10.23 -15.39 -16.89
C LEU A 73 10.76 -14.68 -15.65
N GLY A 74 10.14 -13.57 -15.26
CA GLY A 74 10.53 -12.82 -14.07
C GLY A 74 10.41 -13.65 -12.80
N GLU A 75 9.33 -14.43 -12.67
CA GLU A 75 9.18 -15.33 -11.53
C GLU A 75 10.25 -16.43 -11.49
N ALA A 76 10.63 -17.01 -12.64
CA ALA A 76 11.71 -17.99 -12.71
C ALA A 76 13.06 -17.38 -12.27
N LEU A 77 13.36 -16.16 -12.70
CA LEU A 77 14.58 -15.45 -12.28
C LEU A 77 14.60 -15.17 -10.78
N HIS A 78 13.46 -14.79 -10.20
CA HIS A 78 13.36 -14.58 -8.75
C HIS A 78 13.54 -15.87 -7.95
N GLN A 79 13.05 -17.00 -8.45
CA GLN A 79 13.30 -18.31 -7.83
C GLN A 79 14.78 -18.68 -7.86
N LEU A 80 15.45 -18.47 -8.98
CA LEU A 80 16.90 -18.71 -9.10
C LEU A 80 17.71 -17.82 -8.14
N ALA A 81 17.23 -16.61 -7.87
CA ALA A 81 17.86 -15.65 -6.97
C ALA A 81 17.46 -15.82 -5.49
N ASP A 82 16.66 -16.85 -5.15
CA ASP A 82 16.07 -17.07 -3.82
C ASP A 82 15.38 -15.81 -3.27
N ILE A 83 14.68 -15.09 -4.15
CA ILE A 83 13.85 -13.93 -3.80
C ILE A 83 12.39 -14.38 -3.72
N PRO A 84 11.73 -14.23 -2.56
CA PRO A 84 10.34 -14.65 -2.44
C PRO A 84 9.42 -13.82 -3.34
N THR A 85 8.42 -14.49 -3.91
CA THR A 85 7.33 -13.88 -4.65
C THR A 85 6.01 -14.00 -3.88
N TYR A 86 5.10 -13.06 -4.13
CA TYR A 86 3.82 -12.96 -3.44
C TYR A 86 2.70 -12.85 -4.46
N THR A 87 1.60 -13.53 -4.21
CA THR A 87 0.35 -13.31 -4.93
C THR A 87 -0.41 -12.16 -4.29
N LEU A 88 -0.93 -11.26 -5.12
CA LEU A 88 -1.86 -10.23 -4.74
C LEU A 88 -3.29 -10.68 -5.06
N THR A 89 -4.15 -10.79 -4.05
CA THR A 89 -5.57 -11.11 -4.24
C THR A 89 -6.41 -9.93 -3.80
N ARG A 90 -7.20 -9.39 -4.73
CA ARG A 90 -8.12 -8.28 -4.46
C ARG A 90 -9.50 -8.82 -4.08
N HIS A 91 -10.02 -8.38 -2.94
CA HIS A 91 -11.36 -8.68 -2.47
C HIS A 91 -12.22 -7.42 -2.51
N SER A 92 -13.38 -7.51 -3.15
CA SER A 92 -14.28 -6.38 -3.42
C SER A 92 -14.59 -5.53 -2.18
N ASN A 93 -14.84 -6.16 -1.04
CA ASN A 93 -15.30 -5.46 0.18
C ASN A 93 -14.27 -5.42 1.32
N ARG A 94 -13.10 -6.04 1.13
CA ARG A 94 -12.11 -6.20 2.21
C ARG A 94 -10.71 -5.67 1.84
N GLY A 95 -10.54 -5.19 0.62
CA GLY A 95 -9.26 -4.66 0.15
C GLY A 95 -8.35 -5.76 -0.39
N THR A 96 -7.05 -5.54 -0.29
CA THR A 96 -6.06 -6.38 -0.97
C THR A 96 -5.25 -7.20 0.03
N LYS A 97 -4.88 -8.41 -0.40
CA LYS A 97 -4.21 -9.41 0.41
C LYS A 97 -2.94 -9.90 -0.28
N LEU A 98 -1.88 -10.10 0.50
CA LEU A 98 -0.63 -10.71 0.05
C LEU A 98 -0.52 -12.13 0.61
N THR A 99 -0.20 -13.08 -0.26
CA THR A 99 0.09 -14.47 0.11
C THR A 99 1.43 -14.87 -0.49
N ARG A 100 2.36 -15.36 0.32
CA ARG A 100 3.64 -15.86 -0.19
C ARG A 100 3.41 -17.06 -1.11
N ARG A 101 4.09 -17.08 -2.25
CA ARG A 101 4.01 -18.20 -3.18
C ARG A 101 4.93 -19.34 -2.75
N ARG A 102 4.36 -20.53 -2.72
CA ARG A 102 5.04 -21.81 -2.48
C ARG A 102 5.39 -22.47 -3.81
N ALA A 103 6.34 -23.39 -3.79
CA ALA A 103 6.78 -24.13 -4.99
C ALA A 103 5.62 -24.83 -5.72
N GLU A 104 4.64 -25.36 -4.96
CA GLU A 104 3.43 -25.97 -5.52
C GLU A 104 2.54 -24.98 -6.27
N ASN A 105 2.29 -23.79 -5.68
CA ASN A 105 1.51 -22.72 -6.32
C ASN A 105 2.23 -22.19 -7.56
N ILE A 106 3.56 -22.19 -7.51
CA ILE A 106 4.43 -21.83 -8.63
C ILE A 106 4.28 -22.77 -9.80
N ALA A 107 4.40 -24.06 -9.56
CA ALA A 107 4.30 -25.06 -10.61
C ALA A 107 2.90 -25.11 -11.24
N GLN A 108 1.85 -24.92 -10.44
CA GLN A 108 0.46 -25.01 -10.93
C GLN A 108 -0.02 -23.75 -11.64
N GLN A 109 0.43 -22.57 -11.20
CA GLN A 109 -0.06 -21.28 -11.68
C GLN A 109 1.10 -20.31 -11.78
N PRO A 110 1.90 -20.34 -12.87
CA PRO A 110 3.04 -19.45 -13.02
C PRO A 110 2.60 -17.97 -13.06
N ALA A 111 3.52 -17.06 -12.74
CA ALA A 111 3.29 -15.62 -12.84
C ALA A 111 2.80 -15.21 -14.23
N GLY A 112 2.00 -14.16 -14.30
CA GLY A 112 1.33 -13.74 -15.55
C GLY A 112 0.13 -14.61 -15.96
N SER A 113 -0.21 -15.65 -15.19
CA SER A 113 -1.49 -16.35 -15.35
C SER A 113 -2.66 -15.37 -15.21
N PRO A 114 -3.73 -15.51 -16.02
CA PRO A 114 -4.91 -14.66 -15.91
C PRO A 114 -5.44 -14.70 -14.47
N ARG A 115 -5.62 -13.51 -13.88
CA ARG A 115 -6.13 -13.26 -12.51
C ARG A 115 -5.10 -13.30 -11.37
N ILE A 116 -3.80 -13.39 -11.64
CA ILE A 116 -2.77 -13.44 -10.59
C ILE A 116 -1.72 -12.36 -10.80
N ASP A 117 -1.81 -11.31 -9.98
CA ASP A 117 -0.74 -10.32 -9.87
C ASP A 117 0.34 -10.87 -8.94
N VAL A 118 1.51 -11.20 -9.50
CA VAL A 118 2.65 -11.73 -8.74
C VAL A 118 3.67 -10.63 -8.52
N LEU A 119 3.99 -10.37 -7.25
CA LEU A 119 4.86 -9.27 -6.83
C LEU A 119 6.12 -9.81 -6.16
N PRO A 120 7.32 -9.27 -6.45
CA PRO A 120 8.53 -9.69 -5.77
C PRO A 120 8.64 -9.04 -4.40
N ALA A 121 9.35 -9.70 -3.49
CA ALA A 121 9.77 -9.09 -2.22
C ALA A 121 10.48 -7.76 -2.47
N HIS A 122 10.15 -6.73 -1.68
CA HIS A 122 10.79 -5.44 -1.86
C HIS A 122 12.26 -5.52 -1.46
N ARG A 123 13.16 -5.22 -2.41
CA ARG A 123 14.58 -4.99 -2.16
C ARG A 123 14.97 -3.66 -2.80
N CYS A 124 15.65 -2.81 -2.03
CA CYS A 124 16.24 -1.60 -2.59
C CYS A 124 17.40 -1.98 -3.51
N ASN A 125 17.43 -1.43 -4.72
CA ASN A 125 18.46 -1.68 -5.72
C ASN A 125 18.64 -3.19 -6.05
N PRO A 126 17.58 -3.87 -6.52
CA PRO A 126 17.68 -5.28 -6.88
C PRO A 126 18.67 -5.46 -8.05
N PRO A 127 19.26 -6.65 -8.21
CA PRO A 127 20.10 -6.94 -9.36
C PRO A 127 19.34 -6.63 -10.66
N PRO A 128 20.04 -6.10 -11.69
CA PRO A 128 19.39 -5.73 -12.93
C PRO A 128 18.75 -6.98 -13.54
N MET A 129 17.45 -6.86 -13.84
CA MET A 129 16.68 -7.90 -14.49
C MET A 129 16.27 -7.45 -15.88
N PRO A 130 16.11 -8.39 -16.82
CA PRO A 130 15.64 -8.07 -18.16
C PRO A 130 14.25 -7.41 -18.08
N PRO A 131 13.95 -6.40 -18.92
CA PRO A 131 12.65 -5.72 -18.87
C PRO A 131 11.47 -6.66 -19.11
N GLU A 132 11.67 -7.75 -19.85
CA GLU A 132 10.69 -8.82 -20.09
C GLU A 132 10.32 -9.61 -18.83
N ALA A 133 11.07 -9.46 -17.73
CA ALA A 133 10.74 -10.04 -16.43
C ALA A 133 9.53 -9.39 -15.75
N PHE A 134 9.15 -8.19 -16.19
CA PHE A 134 8.11 -7.38 -15.56
C PHE A 134 7.00 -7.05 -16.55
N THR A 135 5.78 -7.00 -16.02
CA THR A 135 4.65 -6.42 -16.74
C THR A 135 4.41 -5.01 -16.21
N ALA A 136 3.85 -4.14 -17.05
CA ALA A 136 3.38 -2.83 -16.61
C ALA A 136 2.47 -2.98 -15.37
N PRO A 137 2.58 -2.09 -14.37
CA PRO A 137 1.75 -2.18 -13.17
C PRO A 137 0.26 -2.11 -13.52
N THR A 138 -0.48 -3.19 -13.29
CA THR A 138 -1.95 -3.21 -13.43
C THR A 138 -2.63 -2.53 -12.24
N VAL A 139 -1.93 -2.44 -11.10
CA VAL A 139 -2.43 -1.79 -9.89
C VAL A 139 -2.41 -0.29 -10.13
N ALA A 140 -3.53 0.24 -10.63
CA ALA A 140 -3.80 1.66 -10.52
C ALA A 140 -3.61 2.07 -9.05
N PRO A 141 -2.92 3.19 -8.76
CA PRO A 141 -2.86 3.71 -7.40
C PRO A 141 -4.30 3.74 -6.87
N PRO A 142 -4.56 3.37 -5.60
CA PRO A 142 -5.85 3.67 -5.02
C PRO A 142 -6.05 5.15 -5.27
N ALA A 143 -7.10 5.48 -6.03
CA ALA A 143 -7.51 6.86 -6.18
C ALA A 143 -7.59 7.35 -4.75
N SER A 144 -6.66 8.22 -4.36
CA SER A 144 -6.87 9.06 -3.20
C SER A 144 -8.28 9.60 -3.42
N LEU A 145 -9.18 9.32 -2.49
CA LEU A 145 -10.50 9.92 -2.43
C LEU A 145 -10.29 11.43 -2.26
N THR A 146 -9.88 12.09 -3.34
CA THR A 146 -10.05 13.51 -3.62
C THR A 146 -11.48 13.68 -4.14
N ALA A 147 -12.44 13.09 -3.44
CA ALA A 147 -13.78 13.64 -3.46
C ALA A 147 -13.68 14.91 -2.60
N PRO A 148 -13.98 16.11 -3.12
CA PRO A 148 -14.16 17.26 -2.26
C PRO A 148 -15.24 16.89 -1.25
N ARG A 149 -14.96 17.08 0.04
CA ARG A 149 -15.81 16.66 1.17
C ARG A 149 -17.20 17.30 1.18
N ASN A 150 -17.52 18.13 0.18
CA ASN A 150 -18.70 18.98 0.07
C ASN A 150 -19.56 18.66 -1.18
N SER A 151 -19.39 17.53 -1.87
CA SER A 151 -20.36 17.14 -2.88
C SER A 151 -21.67 16.70 -2.20
N PRO A 152 -22.82 17.34 -2.47
CA PRO A 152 -24.10 16.85 -1.97
C PRO A 152 -24.40 15.48 -2.59
N PRO A 153 -25.12 14.60 -1.86
CA PRO A 153 -25.52 13.29 -2.38
C PRO A 153 -26.40 13.47 -3.63
N PRO A 154 -26.28 12.58 -4.64
CA PRO A 154 -27.20 12.60 -5.78
C PRO A 154 -28.61 12.26 -5.30
N PHE A 155 -29.58 13.09 -5.71
CA PHE A 155 -31.01 12.84 -5.56
C PHE A 155 -31.46 11.70 -6.48
#